data_AF-A0A4Y7RGG2-F1
#
_entry.id   AF-A0A4Y7RGG2-F1
#
_cell.length_a   1.000
_cell.length_b   1.000
_cell.length_c   1.000
_cell.angle_alpha   90.00
_cell.angle_beta   90.00
_cell.angle_gamma   90.00
#
_symmetry.space_group_name_H-M   'P 1'
#
loop_
_entity.id
_entity.type
_entity.pdbx_description
1 polymer ?
#
loop_
_entity_poly.entity_id
_entity_poly.type
_entity_poly.pdbx_seq_one_letter_code
_entity_poly.pdbx_strand_id
1 'polypeptide(L)'
;MEYTVQKLARLAGISARTLRYYDEIGILKPARMNSSGYRIYGQAEVNMLQQILFYKELGISLESIKKIVTAPSFNGVEALKEHRAQLLEKRKQLDLLIANVEKTMALTEGRMSMTDKEKFEGFKQKLIDDNEIKYGKEIRNKYGADTVNKSNAKLKNMTQEEYEEATRLANEVNVTLAEAFKTGDPAGAIAQKAADLHKQWLTYFWSEYSKEAHAGLAQMYMDDERFKAYYDEKQPGTAEFLRDAIHVYTGFKK
;
A
#
# COMPACT_ATOMS: atom_id res chain seq x y z
N MET A 1 -19.61 34.49 -28.31
CA MET A 1 -20.52 35.08 -27.29
C MET A 1 -19.66 35.71 -26.20
N GLU A 2 -20.13 36.78 -25.56
CA GLU A 2 -19.36 37.52 -24.55
C GLU A 2 -20.10 37.61 -23.22
N TYR A 3 -19.35 37.57 -22.13
CA TYR A 3 -19.89 37.51 -20.78
C TYR A 3 -19.27 38.60 -19.89
N THR A 4 -20.12 39.25 -19.09
CA THR A 4 -19.66 40.04 -17.94
C THR A 4 -19.30 39.12 -16.78
N VAL A 5 -18.55 39.63 -15.79
CA VAL A 5 -18.17 38.88 -14.57
C VAL A 5 -19.37 38.16 -13.94
N GLN A 6 -20.49 38.87 -13.77
CA GLN A 6 -21.68 38.30 -13.12
C GLN A 6 -22.30 37.15 -13.93
N LYS A 7 -22.41 37.34 -15.26
CA LYS A 7 -22.98 36.32 -16.14
C LYS A 7 -22.10 35.06 -16.20
N LEU A 8 -20.78 35.25 -16.35
CA LEU A 8 -19.85 34.11 -16.41
C LEU A 8 -19.78 33.37 -15.07
N ALA A 9 -19.70 34.10 -13.96
CA ALA A 9 -19.68 33.50 -12.63
C ALA A 9 -20.93 32.64 -12.37
N ARG A 10 -22.12 33.16 -12.74
CA ARG A 10 -23.39 32.42 -12.64
C ARG A 10 -23.40 31.18 -13.54
N LEU A 11 -22.92 31.29 -14.77
CA LEU A 11 -22.84 30.17 -15.71
C LEU A 11 -21.92 29.07 -15.19
N ALA A 12 -20.77 29.45 -14.63
CA ALA A 12 -19.74 28.53 -14.15
C ALA A 12 -19.97 28.03 -12.71
N GLY A 13 -21.03 28.46 -12.03
CA GLY A 13 -21.33 28.04 -10.66
C GLY A 13 -20.33 28.56 -9.61
N ILE A 14 -19.60 29.64 -9.90
CA ILE A 14 -18.64 30.26 -8.97
C ILE A 14 -19.07 31.66 -8.57
N SER A 15 -18.46 32.21 -7.51
CA SER A 15 -18.74 33.59 -7.10
C SER A 15 -18.08 34.60 -8.06
N ALA A 16 -18.73 35.75 -8.26
CA ALA A 16 -18.11 36.88 -8.98
C ALA A 16 -16.81 37.36 -8.32
N ARG A 17 -16.67 37.15 -6.99
CA ARG A 17 -15.43 37.40 -6.24
C ARG A 17 -14.32 36.45 -6.69
N THR A 18 -14.61 35.16 -6.85
CA THR A 18 -13.65 34.16 -7.34
C THR A 18 -13.14 34.52 -8.73
N LEU A 19 -14.02 34.93 -9.64
CA LEU A 19 -13.62 35.30 -10.99
C LEU A 19 -12.77 36.58 -11.02
N ARG A 20 -13.05 37.57 -10.14
CA ARG A 20 -12.18 38.74 -9.97
C ARG A 20 -10.83 38.38 -9.37
N TYR A 21 -10.82 37.50 -8.38
CA TYR A 21 -9.59 37.01 -7.77
C TYR A 21 -8.70 36.28 -8.80
N TYR A 22 -9.32 35.54 -9.74
CA TYR A 22 -8.58 34.89 -10.81
C TYR A 22 -7.90 35.88 -11.77
N ASP A 23 -8.54 37.01 -12.06
CA ASP A 23 -7.91 38.10 -12.79
C ASP A 23 -6.77 38.74 -11.98
N GLU A 24 -6.99 39.03 -10.69
CA GLU A 24 -5.99 39.62 -9.79
C GLU A 24 -4.70 38.78 -9.70
N ILE A 25 -4.83 37.46 -9.56
CA ILE A 25 -3.67 36.56 -9.51
C ILE A 25 -3.15 36.20 -10.91
N GLY A 26 -3.81 36.68 -11.98
CA GLY A 26 -3.40 36.46 -13.36
C GLY A 26 -3.54 35.02 -13.85
N ILE A 27 -4.46 34.24 -13.28
CA ILE A 27 -4.78 32.87 -13.76
C ILE A 27 -5.81 32.90 -14.89
N LEU A 28 -6.71 33.89 -14.89
CA LEU A 28 -7.66 34.12 -15.97
C LEU A 28 -7.93 35.62 -16.13
N LYS A 29 -7.40 36.20 -17.21
CA LYS A 29 -7.62 37.61 -17.53
C LYS A 29 -8.87 37.77 -18.41
N PRO A 30 -9.59 38.90 -18.31
CA PRO A 30 -10.65 39.22 -19.26
C PRO A 30 -10.06 39.45 -20.66
N ALA A 31 -10.84 39.14 -21.69
CA ALA A 31 -10.47 39.44 -23.08
C ALA A 31 -10.27 40.94 -23.28
N ARG A 32 -11.10 41.76 -22.63
CA ARG A 32 -10.97 43.21 -22.61
C ARG A 32 -11.72 43.86 -21.46
N MET A 33 -11.44 45.14 -21.27
CA MET A 33 -12.30 46.06 -20.53
C MET A 33 -13.17 46.82 -21.53
N ASN A 34 -14.47 46.94 -21.27
CA ASN A 34 -15.34 47.78 -22.10
C ASN A 34 -15.19 49.28 -21.72
N SER A 35 -15.82 50.17 -22.49
CA SER A 35 -15.78 51.62 -22.29
C SER A 35 -16.29 52.09 -20.93
N SER A 36 -17.11 51.30 -20.26
CA SER A 36 -17.63 51.59 -18.91
C SER A 36 -16.80 50.95 -17.79
N GLY A 37 -15.65 50.35 -18.11
CA GLY A 37 -14.74 49.73 -17.13
C GLY A 37 -15.16 48.32 -16.67
N TYR A 38 -16.10 47.66 -17.34
CA TYR A 38 -16.45 46.27 -17.04
C TYR A 38 -15.53 45.29 -17.75
N ARG A 39 -15.17 44.23 -17.03
CA ARG A 39 -14.44 43.05 -17.55
C ARG A 39 -15.35 42.22 -18.46
N ILE A 40 -14.87 41.95 -19.66
CA ILE A 40 -15.56 41.16 -20.67
C ILE A 40 -14.74 39.90 -20.98
N TYR A 41 -15.41 38.75 -20.92
CA TYR A 41 -14.84 37.44 -21.21
C TYR A 41 -15.43 36.89 -22.51
N GLY A 42 -14.56 36.49 -23.43
CA GLY A 42 -14.95 35.85 -24.69
C GLY A 42 -14.97 34.33 -24.55
N GLN A 43 -15.09 33.65 -25.69
CA GLN A 43 -15.15 32.19 -25.70
C GLN A 43 -13.85 31.54 -25.23
N ALA A 44 -12.70 32.15 -25.52
CA ALA A 44 -11.40 31.63 -25.09
C ALA A 44 -11.27 31.62 -23.56
N GLU A 45 -11.70 32.69 -22.91
CA GLU A 45 -11.66 32.80 -21.44
C GLU A 45 -12.67 31.86 -20.78
N VAL A 46 -13.82 31.62 -21.43
CA VAL A 46 -14.79 30.61 -20.96
C VAL A 46 -14.19 29.21 -21.01
N ASN A 47 -13.53 28.86 -22.12
CA ASN A 47 -12.86 27.56 -22.27
C ASN A 47 -11.71 27.41 -21.25
N MET A 48 -10.94 28.48 -21.03
CA MET A 48 -9.88 28.49 -20.03
C MET A 48 -10.43 28.36 -18.60
N LEU A 49 -11.53 29.07 -18.28
CA LEU A 49 -12.20 28.94 -16.99
C LEU A 49 -12.65 27.49 -16.74
N GLN A 50 -13.20 26.83 -17.75
CA GLN A 50 -13.58 25.41 -17.64
C GLN A 50 -12.39 24.53 -17.25
N GLN A 51 -11.23 24.72 -17.89
CA GLN A 51 -10.02 23.97 -17.56
C GLN A 51 -9.51 24.25 -16.14
N ILE A 52 -9.52 25.51 -15.71
CA ILE A 52 -9.17 25.89 -14.34
C ILE A 52 -10.07 25.18 -13.33
N LEU A 53 -11.38 25.08 -13.61
CA LEU A 53 -12.33 24.42 -12.72
C LEU A 53 -12.11 22.90 -12.65
N PHE A 54 -11.77 22.23 -13.76
CA PHE A 54 -11.40 20.81 -13.73
C PHE A 54 -10.19 20.53 -12.85
N TYR A 55 -9.14 21.35 -12.95
CA TYR A 55 -7.99 21.20 -12.06
C TYR A 55 -8.31 21.50 -10.59
N LYS A 56 -9.24 22.44 -10.33
CA LYS A 56 -9.71 22.70 -8.96
C LYS A 56 -10.49 21.53 -8.37
N GLU A 57 -11.28 20.83 -9.18
CA GLU A 57 -12.01 19.64 -8.75
C GLU A 57 -11.06 18.48 -8.38
N LEU A 58 -9.88 18.42 -9.01
CA LEU A 58 -8.80 17.50 -8.62
C LEU A 58 -8.06 17.90 -7.34
N GLY A 59 -8.37 19.05 -6.74
CA GLY A 59 -7.69 19.54 -5.55
C GLY A 59 -6.33 20.19 -5.82
N ILE A 60 -6.00 20.51 -7.08
CA ILE A 60 -4.74 21.20 -7.42
C ILE A 60 -4.79 22.65 -6.89
N SER A 61 -3.67 23.10 -6.34
CA SER A 61 -3.52 24.47 -5.84
C SER A 61 -3.61 25.50 -6.98
N LEU A 62 -4.15 26.69 -6.70
CA LEU A 62 -4.27 27.75 -7.71
C LEU A 62 -2.92 28.19 -8.28
N GLU A 63 -1.85 28.10 -7.49
CA GLU A 63 -0.50 28.41 -7.94
C GLU A 63 -0.03 27.43 -9.02
N SER A 64 -0.23 26.13 -8.81
CA SER A 64 0.12 25.10 -9.79
C SER A 64 -0.75 25.21 -11.03
N ILE A 65 -2.05 25.46 -10.88
CA ILE A 65 -2.95 25.67 -12.03
C ILE A 65 -2.48 26.85 -12.87
N LYS A 66 -2.11 27.97 -12.25
CA LYS A 66 -1.56 29.13 -12.97
C LYS A 66 -0.33 28.75 -13.78
N LYS A 67 0.64 28.05 -13.19
CA LYS A 67 1.85 27.60 -13.89
C LYS A 67 1.51 26.75 -15.12
N ILE A 68 0.54 25.84 -14.98
CA ILE A 68 0.10 24.94 -16.06
C ILE A 68 -0.55 25.75 -17.20
N VAL A 69 -1.58 26.55 -16.90
CA VAL A 69 -2.39 27.21 -17.94
C VAL A 69 -1.67 28.37 -18.63
N THR A 70 -0.64 28.94 -18.00
CA THR A 70 0.18 29.99 -18.61
C THR A 70 1.45 29.47 -19.29
N ALA A 71 1.72 28.16 -19.25
CA ALA A 71 2.91 27.60 -19.89
C ALA A 71 2.80 27.70 -21.42
N PRO A 72 3.88 28.10 -22.14
CA PRO A 72 3.87 28.14 -23.61
C PRO A 72 3.60 26.78 -24.27
N SER A 73 3.95 25.70 -23.58
CA SER A 73 3.74 24.31 -24.01
C SER A 73 2.35 23.77 -23.64
N PHE A 74 1.47 24.59 -23.05
CA PHE A 74 0.18 24.14 -22.58
C PHE A 74 -0.72 23.70 -23.75
N ASN A 75 -1.09 22.41 -23.74
CA ASN A 75 -2.06 21.85 -24.66
C ASN A 75 -3.30 21.41 -23.88
N GLY A 76 -4.39 22.15 -24.04
CA GLY A 76 -5.65 21.89 -23.35
C GLY A 76 -6.25 20.50 -23.59
N VAL A 77 -5.99 19.89 -24.75
CA VAL A 77 -6.49 18.53 -25.06
C VAL A 77 -5.67 17.47 -24.33
N GLU A 78 -4.34 17.59 -24.31
CA GLU A 78 -3.48 16.66 -23.57
C GLU A 78 -3.71 16.78 -22.06
N ALA A 79 -3.87 18.00 -21.56
CA ALA A 79 -4.31 18.27 -20.19
C ALA A 79 -5.62 17.54 -19.82
N LEU A 80 -6.62 17.56 -20.71
CA LEU A 80 -7.88 16.83 -20.52
C LEU A 80 -7.71 15.31 -20.58
N LYS A 81 -6.81 14.80 -21.42
CA LYS A 81 -6.49 13.35 -21.47
C LYS A 81 -5.82 12.88 -20.18
N GLU A 82 -4.84 13.63 -19.68
CA GLU A 82 -4.19 13.37 -18.39
C GLU A 82 -5.21 13.42 -17.24
N HIS A 83 -6.07 14.44 -17.24
CA HIS A 83 -7.16 14.56 -16.27
C HIS A 83 -8.10 13.35 -16.31
N ARG A 84 -8.52 12.92 -17.50
CA ARG A 84 -9.33 11.70 -17.68
C ARG A 84 -8.63 10.46 -17.13
N ALA A 85 -7.32 10.32 -17.34
CA ALA A 85 -6.55 9.21 -16.80
C ALA A 85 -6.54 9.21 -15.25
N GLN A 86 -6.35 10.38 -14.63
CA GLN A 86 -6.41 10.54 -13.18
C GLN A 86 -7.80 10.24 -12.61
N LEU A 87 -8.87 10.67 -13.29
CA LEU A 87 -10.25 10.34 -12.91
C LEU A 87 -10.52 8.83 -12.98
N LEU A 88 -10.01 8.14 -14.00
CA LEU A 88 -10.14 6.69 -14.13
C LEU A 88 -9.41 5.95 -13.02
N GLU A 89 -8.22 6.41 -12.61
CA GLU A 89 -7.48 5.83 -11.49
C GLU A 89 -8.22 6.07 -10.16
N LYS A 90 -8.73 7.29 -9.93
CA LYS A 90 -9.54 7.59 -8.75
C LYS A 90 -10.81 6.74 -8.69
N ARG A 91 -11.47 6.51 -9.83
CA ARG A 91 -12.61 5.60 -9.93
C ARG A 91 -12.21 4.18 -9.51
N LYS A 92 -11.10 3.66 -10.03
CA LYS A 92 -10.58 2.33 -9.65
C LYS A 92 -10.30 2.23 -8.14
N GLN A 93 -9.74 3.26 -7.53
CA GLN A 93 -9.52 3.31 -6.09
C GLN A 93 -10.84 3.32 -5.30
N LEU A 94 -11.83 4.08 -5.76
CA LEU A 94 -13.17 4.10 -5.15
C LEU A 94 -13.87 2.75 -5.30
N ASP A 95 -13.78 2.10 -6.47
CA ASP A 95 -14.35 0.77 -6.70
C ASP A 95 -13.75 -0.27 -5.73
N LEU A 96 -12.44 -0.22 -5.48
CA LEU A 96 -11.78 -1.06 -4.48
C LEU A 96 -12.27 -0.78 -3.05
N LEU A 97 -12.46 0.49 -2.68
CA LEU A 97 -12.98 0.86 -1.37
C LEU A 97 -14.43 0.41 -1.20
N ILE A 98 -15.27 0.57 -2.22
CA ILE A 98 -16.66 0.09 -2.22
C ILE A 98 -16.67 -1.42 -2.02
N ALA A 99 -15.89 -2.18 -2.79
CA ALA A 99 -15.80 -3.64 -2.66
C ALA A 99 -15.38 -4.07 -1.24
N ASN A 100 -14.44 -3.34 -0.61
CA ASN A 100 -14.05 -3.60 0.77
C ASN A 100 -15.19 -3.34 1.76
N VAL A 101 -15.90 -2.22 1.61
CA VAL A 101 -17.06 -1.89 2.45
C VAL A 101 -18.18 -2.91 2.29
N GLU A 102 -18.51 -3.29 1.06
CA GLU A 102 -19.52 -4.32 0.76
C GLU A 102 -19.15 -5.66 1.39
N LYS A 103 -17.88 -6.07 1.31
CA LYS A 103 -17.38 -7.28 1.97
C LYS A 103 -17.52 -7.19 3.50
N THR A 104 -17.16 -6.05 4.10
CA THR A 104 -17.32 -5.83 5.54
C THR A 104 -18.79 -5.84 5.97
N MET A 105 -19.68 -5.22 5.21
CA MET A 105 -21.12 -5.24 5.46
C MET A 105 -21.67 -6.67 5.40
N ALA A 106 -21.31 -7.41 4.36
CA ALA A 106 -21.79 -8.77 4.18
C ALA A 106 -21.27 -9.75 5.25
N LEU A 107 -20.05 -9.53 5.77
CA LEU A 107 -19.51 -10.23 6.94
C LEU A 107 -20.28 -9.88 8.22
N THR A 108 -20.63 -8.60 8.39
CA THR A 108 -21.31 -8.09 9.61
C THR A 108 -22.79 -8.47 9.64
N GLU A 109 -23.45 -8.54 8.49
CA GLU A 109 -24.89 -8.87 8.38
C GLU A 109 -25.18 -10.37 8.31
N GLY A 110 -24.15 -11.23 8.33
CA GLY A 110 -24.31 -12.69 8.21
C GLY A 110 -24.89 -13.15 6.87
N ARG A 111 -24.88 -12.31 5.83
CA ARG A 111 -25.55 -12.52 4.53
C ARG A 111 -24.68 -13.19 3.46
N MET A 112 -23.42 -13.51 3.75
CA MET A 112 -22.56 -14.28 2.84
C MET A 112 -22.40 -15.74 3.31
N SER A 113 -23.20 -16.62 2.72
CA SER A 113 -22.92 -18.06 2.67
C SER A 113 -21.92 -18.32 1.55
N MET A 114 -20.63 -18.07 1.80
CA MET A 114 -19.55 -18.77 1.11
C MET A 114 -19.25 -20.03 1.90
N THR A 115 -18.91 -21.13 1.23
CA THR A 115 -18.35 -22.28 1.96
C THR A 115 -17.07 -21.84 2.64
N ASP A 116 -16.77 -22.35 3.84
CA ASP A 116 -15.57 -21.91 4.59
C ASP A 116 -14.28 -22.16 3.79
N LYS A 117 -14.31 -23.13 2.87
CA LYS A 117 -13.27 -23.39 1.87
C LYS A 117 -13.01 -22.19 0.95
N GLU A 118 -14.04 -21.57 0.37
CA GLU A 118 -13.88 -20.44 -0.56
C GLU A 118 -13.44 -19.16 0.16
N LYS A 119 -13.85 -18.96 1.41
CA LYS A 119 -13.35 -17.86 2.26
C LYS A 119 -11.84 -18.01 2.48
N PHE A 120 -11.40 -19.24 2.72
CA PHE A 120 -10.01 -19.54 3.04
C PHE A 120 -9.10 -19.49 1.82
N GLU A 121 -9.55 -19.96 0.66
CA GLU A 121 -8.82 -19.84 -0.60
C GLU A 121 -8.60 -18.37 -1.00
N GLY A 122 -9.65 -17.53 -0.90
CA GLY A 122 -9.54 -16.09 -1.17
C GLY A 122 -8.63 -15.36 -0.16
N PHE A 123 -8.66 -15.77 1.11
CA PHE A 123 -7.79 -15.23 2.14
C PHE A 123 -6.31 -15.56 1.89
N LYS A 124 -5.98 -16.83 1.60
CA LYS A 124 -4.60 -17.25 1.30
C LYS A 124 -4.07 -16.59 0.03
N GLN A 125 -4.91 -16.45 -1.01
CA GLN A 125 -4.51 -15.74 -2.23
C GLN A 125 -4.19 -14.28 -1.92
N LYS A 126 -5.02 -13.60 -1.10
CA LYS A 126 -4.72 -12.22 -0.66
C LYS A 126 -3.41 -12.11 0.11
N LEU A 127 -3.09 -13.06 1.00
CA LEU A 127 -1.81 -13.08 1.72
C LEU A 127 -0.62 -13.17 0.75
N ILE A 128 -0.74 -14.01 -0.28
CA ILE A 128 0.29 -14.14 -1.32
C ILE A 128 0.43 -12.83 -2.11
N ASP A 129 -0.68 -12.26 -2.56
CA ASP A 129 -0.70 -11.04 -3.36
C ASP A 129 -0.11 -9.85 -2.58
N ASP A 130 -0.54 -9.66 -1.32
CA ASP A 130 -0.02 -8.61 -0.44
C ASP A 130 1.50 -8.78 -0.20
N ASN A 131 1.98 -10.02 -0.03
CA ASN A 131 3.40 -10.33 0.14
C ASN A 131 4.21 -10.08 -1.14
N GLU A 132 3.69 -10.44 -2.32
CA GLU A 132 4.33 -10.17 -3.62
C GLU A 132 4.42 -8.67 -3.91
N ILE A 133 3.37 -7.90 -3.58
CA ILE A 133 3.38 -6.44 -3.72
C ILE A 133 4.44 -5.82 -2.82
N LYS A 134 4.52 -6.26 -1.56
CA LYS A 134 5.38 -5.62 -0.55
C LYS A 134 6.85 -6.07 -0.64
N TYR A 135 7.10 -7.34 -0.93
CA TYR A 135 8.44 -7.95 -0.84
C TYR A 135 8.83 -8.78 -2.07
N GLY A 136 7.93 -9.06 -3.01
CA GLY A 136 8.12 -10.03 -4.09
C GLY A 136 9.39 -9.81 -4.91
N LYS A 137 9.66 -8.58 -5.35
CA LYS A 137 10.87 -8.24 -6.11
C LYS A 137 12.16 -8.55 -5.33
N GLU A 138 12.18 -8.21 -4.04
CA GLU A 138 13.32 -8.39 -3.15
C GLU A 138 13.61 -9.88 -2.93
N ILE A 139 12.60 -10.64 -2.51
CA ILE A 139 12.76 -12.07 -2.19
C ILE A 139 13.07 -12.91 -3.44
N ARG A 140 12.55 -12.52 -4.61
CA ARG A 140 12.86 -13.21 -5.88
C ARG A 140 14.29 -12.95 -6.33
N ASN A 141 14.82 -11.74 -6.13
CA ASN A 141 16.23 -11.45 -6.41
C ASN A 141 17.16 -12.21 -5.46
N LYS A 142 16.77 -12.36 -4.18
CA LYS A 142 17.60 -12.99 -3.15
C LYS A 142 17.56 -14.52 -3.18
N TYR A 143 16.39 -15.11 -3.37
CA TYR A 143 16.16 -16.56 -3.23
C TYR A 143 15.79 -17.27 -4.54
N GLY A 144 15.59 -16.51 -5.63
CA GLY A 144 15.18 -17.03 -6.93
C GLY A 144 13.66 -17.16 -7.08
N ALA A 145 13.18 -17.01 -8.32
CA ALA A 145 11.75 -17.07 -8.62
C ALA A 145 11.12 -18.43 -8.29
N ASP A 146 11.83 -19.52 -8.53
CA ASP A 146 11.33 -20.88 -8.31
C ASP A 146 11.10 -21.18 -6.82
N THR A 147 12.03 -20.77 -5.96
CA THR A 147 11.91 -20.92 -4.50
C THR A 147 10.69 -20.18 -3.97
N VAL A 148 10.49 -18.94 -4.40
CA VAL A 148 9.34 -18.12 -4.01
C VAL A 148 8.04 -18.72 -4.54
N ASN A 149 8.02 -19.17 -5.79
CA ASN A 149 6.83 -19.81 -6.38
C ASN A 149 6.45 -21.10 -5.65
N LYS A 150 7.41 -21.94 -5.25
CA LYS A 150 7.17 -23.14 -4.45
C LYS A 150 6.60 -22.81 -3.08
N SER A 151 7.12 -21.78 -2.41
CA SER A 151 6.61 -21.32 -1.11
C SER A 151 5.17 -20.79 -1.22
N ASN A 152 4.88 -19.96 -2.22
CA ASN A 152 3.54 -19.47 -2.50
C ASN A 152 2.56 -20.61 -2.82
N ALA A 153 2.99 -21.60 -3.60
CA ALA A 153 2.17 -22.78 -3.89
C ALA A 153 1.84 -23.58 -2.63
N LYS A 154 2.80 -23.71 -1.70
CA LYS A 154 2.59 -24.40 -0.43
C LYS A 154 1.55 -23.68 0.43
N LEU A 155 1.68 -22.35 0.60
CA LEU A 155 0.68 -21.55 1.29
C LEU A 155 -0.69 -21.67 0.61
N LYS A 156 -0.76 -21.54 -0.72
CA LYS A 156 -2.02 -21.64 -1.46
C LYS A 156 -2.74 -22.97 -1.24
N ASN A 157 -2.00 -24.07 -1.23
CA ASN A 157 -2.55 -25.42 -1.12
C ASN A 157 -2.69 -25.94 0.32
N MET A 158 -2.26 -25.18 1.32
CA MET A 158 -2.33 -25.54 2.74
C MET A 158 -3.78 -25.81 3.17
N THR A 159 -4.03 -26.90 3.91
CA THR A 159 -5.36 -27.17 4.48
C THR A 159 -5.67 -26.21 5.63
N GLN A 160 -6.91 -26.23 6.11
CA GLN A 160 -7.30 -25.43 7.27
C GLN A 160 -6.52 -25.89 8.51
N GLU A 161 -6.44 -27.20 8.74
CA GLU A 161 -5.75 -27.80 9.87
C GLU A 161 -4.25 -27.48 9.85
N GLU A 162 -3.63 -27.55 8.67
CA GLU A 162 -2.22 -27.17 8.51
C GLU A 162 -1.97 -25.69 8.82
N TYR A 163 -2.89 -24.80 8.41
CA TYR A 163 -2.76 -23.37 8.70
C TYR A 163 -3.02 -23.03 10.17
N GLU A 164 -4.01 -23.68 10.79
CA GLU A 164 -4.28 -23.56 12.22
C GLU A 164 -3.07 -24.03 13.03
N GLU A 165 -2.46 -25.15 12.62
CA GLU A 165 -1.25 -25.67 13.26
C GLU A 165 -0.05 -24.74 13.04
N ALA A 166 0.14 -24.20 11.84
CA ALA A 166 1.18 -23.20 11.59
C ALA A 166 0.96 -21.93 12.45
N THR A 167 -0.29 -21.50 12.65
CA THR A 167 -0.63 -20.37 13.51
C THR A 167 -0.36 -20.68 14.98
N ARG A 168 -0.71 -21.88 15.44
CA ARG A 168 -0.42 -22.37 16.79
C ARG A 168 1.08 -22.41 17.05
N LEU A 169 1.86 -22.96 16.11
CA LEU A 169 3.32 -23.01 16.19
C LEU A 169 3.93 -21.61 16.22
N ALA A 170 3.46 -20.67 15.40
CA ALA A 170 3.95 -19.29 15.42
C ALA A 170 3.78 -18.63 16.80
N ASN A 171 2.62 -18.84 17.43
CA ASN A 171 2.36 -18.35 18.78
C ASN A 171 3.25 -19.06 19.82
N GLU A 172 3.41 -20.39 19.71
CA GLU A 172 4.26 -21.16 20.64
C GLU A 172 5.74 -20.75 20.52
N VAL A 173 6.24 -20.48 19.31
CA VAL A 173 7.58 -19.91 19.08
C VAL A 173 7.73 -18.61 19.85
N ASN A 174 6.82 -17.66 19.67
CA ASN A 174 6.92 -16.34 20.31
C ASN A 174 6.87 -16.43 21.85
N VAL A 175 5.98 -17.26 22.40
CA VAL A 175 5.87 -17.47 23.86
C VAL A 175 7.13 -18.14 24.39
N THR A 176 7.56 -19.24 23.78
CA THR A 176 8.75 -20.00 24.21
C THR A 176 10.02 -19.15 24.08
N LEU A 177 10.12 -18.34 23.03
CA LEU A 177 11.24 -17.42 22.83
C LEU A 177 11.29 -16.34 23.90
N ALA A 178 10.14 -15.75 24.26
CA ALA A 178 10.07 -14.75 25.33
C ALA A 178 10.44 -15.33 26.70
N GLU A 179 10.14 -16.61 26.96
CA GLU A 179 10.59 -17.33 28.15
C GLU A 179 12.09 -17.65 28.09
N ALA A 180 12.58 -18.14 26.96
CA ALA A 180 13.99 -18.43 26.72
C ALA A 180 14.87 -17.17 26.88
N PHE A 181 14.43 -16.03 26.36
CA PHE A 181 15.16 -14.78 26.46
C PHE A 181 15.47 -14.39 27.91
N LYS A 182 14.54 -14.68 28.85
CA LYS A 182 14.73 -14.38 30.29
C LYS A 182 15.86 -15.18 30.91
N THR A 183 16.25 -16.33 30.34
CA THR A 183 17.36 -17.13 30.85
C THR A 183 18.72 -16.56 30.44
N GLY A 184 18.76 -15.76 29.37
CA GLY A 184 20.01 -15.22 28.80
C GLY A 184 20.92 -16.27 28.16
N ASP A 185 20.50 -17.53 28.09
CA ASP A 185 21.28 -18.64 27.53
C ASP A 185 20.68 -19.14 26.20
N PRO A 186 21.22 -18.73 25.03
CA PRO A 186 20.74 -19.20 23.73
C PRO A 186 21.01 -20.69 23.48
N ALA A 187 21.95 -21.32 24.22
CA ALA A 187 22.19 -22.76 24.14
C ALA A 187 21.30 -23.56 25.12
N GLY A 188 20.57 -22.88 26.00
CA GLY A 188 19.74 -23.49 27.01
C GLY A 188 18.53 -24.25 26.44
N ALA A 189 17.99 -25.20 27.21
CA ALA A 189 16.94 -26.11 26.74
C ALA A 189 15.70 -25.40 26.17
N ILE A 190 15.26 -24.30 26.77
CA ILE A 190 14.08 -23.54 26.31
C ILE A 190 14.39 -22.79 25.00
N ALA A 191 15.60 -22.22 24.86
CA ALA A 191 16.02 -21.55 23.63
C ALA A 191 16.13 -22.55 22.46
N GLN A 192 16.66 -23.75 22.74
CA GLN A 192 16.72 -24.82 21.75
C GLN A 192 15.34 -25.37 21.40
N LYS A 193 14.39 -25.41 22.34
CA LYS A 193 12.97 -25.69 22.05
C LYS A 193 12.38 -24.62 21.13
N ALA A 194 12.64 -23.33 21.38
CA ALA A 194 12.16 -22.25 20.52
C ALA A 194 12.70 -22.36 19.09
N ALA A 195 13.99 -22.70 18.92
CA ALA A 195 14.59 -22.93 17.62
C ALA A 195 13.98 -24.15 16.89
N ASP A 196 13.69 -25.24 17.60
CA ASP A 196 13.03 -26.41 17.02
C ASP A 196 11.59 -26.11 16.57
N LEU A 197 10.81 -25.41 17.41
CA LEU A 197 9.47 -24.94 17.06
C LEU A 197 9.50 -24.02 15.84
N HIS A 198 10.50 -23.14 15.74
CA HIS A 198 10.67 -22.26 14.59
C HIS A 198 10.96 -23.05 13.31
N LYS A 199 11.81 -24.08 13.37
CA LYS A 199 11.99 -25.04 12.26
C LYS A 199 10.66 -25.68 11.86
N GLN A 200 9.89 -26.22 12.83
CA GLN A 200 8.63 -26.89 12.54
C GLN A 200 7.67 -25.93 11.81
N TRP A 201 7.56 -24.69 12.30
CA TRP A 201 6.79 -23.64 11.65
C TRP A 201 7.28 -23.35 10.23
N LEU A 202 8.59 -23.18 10.01
CA LEU A 202 9.16 -22.93 8.67
C LEU A 202 8.81 -24.05 7.68
N THR A 203 8.72 -25.31 8.13
CA THR A 203 8.41 -26.44 7.25
C THR A 203 7.00 -26.39 6.66
N TYR A 204 6.10 -25.53 7.15
CA TYR A 204 4.81 -25.25 6.51
C TYR A 204 4.93 -24.32 5.30
N PHE A 205 5.97 -23.49 5.23
CA PHE A 205 6.14 -22.49 4.17
C PHE A 205 7.31 -22.81 3.23
N TRP A 206 8.29 -23.57 3.71
CA TRP A 206 9.44 -24.01 2.93
C TRP A 206 9.15 -25.32 2.23
N SER A 207 9.56 -25.43 0.96
CA SER A 207 9.47 -26.71 0.24
C SER A 207 10.45 -27.73 0.80
N GLU A 208 11.64 -27.28 1.20
CA GLU A 208 12.72 -28.12 1.71
C GLU A 208 13.38 -27.41 2.90
N TYR A 209 13.70 -28.16 3.95
CA TYR A 209 14.41 -27.65 5.12
C TYR A 209 15.88 -28.07 5.06
N SER A 210 16.79 -27.12 5.32
CA SER A 210 18.18 -27.40 5.62
C SER A 210 18.64 -26.56 6.82
N LYS A 211 19.66 -27.05 7.53
CA LYS A 211 20.22 -26.33 8.68
C LYS A 211 20.89 -25.03 8.22
N GLU A 212 21.53 -25.08 7.06
CA GLU A 212 22.16 -23.96 6.35
C GLU A 212 21.14 -22.85 6.08
N ALA A 213 19.97 -23.21 5.52
CA ALA A 213 18.93 -22.25 5.19
C ALA A 213 18.33 -21.63 6.47
N HIS A 214 18.11 -22.43 7.50
CA HIS A 214 17.57 -21.94 8.78
C HIS A 214 18.52 -20.96 9.47
N ALA A 215 19.82 -21.27 9.53
CA ALA A 215 20.84 -20.36 10.04
C ALA A 215 20.92 -19.08 9.18
N GLY A 216 20.92 -19.20 7.85
CA GLY A 216 20.95 -18.06 6.94
C GLY A 216 19.74 -17.13 7.08
N LEU A 217 18.53 -17.69 7.30
CA LEU A 217 17.33 -16.92 7.59
C LEU A 217 17.48 -16.13 8.90
N ALA A 218 18.02 -16.76 9.94
CA ALA A 218 18.19 -16.12 11.24
C ALA A 218 19.21 -14.97 11.16
N GLN A 219 20.27 -15.12 10.38
CA GLN A 219 21.19 -14.01 10.10
C GLN A 219 20.50 -12.88 9.33
N MET A 220 19.65 -13.21 8.35
CA MET A 220 18.88 -12.19 7.61
C MET A 220 17.99 -11.35 8.53
N TYR A 221 17.39 -11.91 9.57
CA TYR A 221 16.59 -11.14 10.53
C TYR A 221 17.38 -10.04 11.23
N MET A 222 18.70 -10.18 11.36
CA MET A 222 19.58 -9.13 11.89
C MET A 222 19.99 -8.11 10.82
N ASP A 223 20.06 -8.54 9.57
CA ASP A 223 20.48 -7.71 8.45
C ASP A 223 19.32 -6.83 7.91
N ASP A 224 18.07 -7.21 8.19
CA ASP A 224 16.86 -6.47 7.82
C ASP A 224 16.18 -5.87 9.06
N GLU A 225 16.24 -4.55 9.18
CA GLU A 225 15.66 -3.80 10.32
C GLU A 225 14.17 -4.09 10.53
N ARG A 226 13.40 -4.45 9.49
CA ARG A 226 11.97 -4.76 9.62
C ARG A 226 11.74 -6.01 10.47
N PHE A 227 12.56 -7.05 10.24
CA PHE A 227 12.47 -8.30 10.98
C PHE A 227 13.03 -8.14 12.39
N LYS A 228 14.15 -7.42 12.53
CA LYS A 228 14.69 -7.08 13.85
C LYS A 228 13.64 -6.34 14.69
N ALA A 229 13.01 -5.29 14.14
CA ALA A 229 11.98 -4.52 14.84
C ALA A 229 10.77 -5.38 15.23
N TYR A 230 10.36 -6.34 14.41
CA TYR A 230 9.25 -7.24 14.73
C TYR A 230 9.52 -8.08 15.98
N TYR A 231 10.69 -8.72 16.09
CA TYR A 231 11.03 -9.52 17.27
C TYR A 231 11.37 -8.65 18.49
N ASP A 232 12.00 -7.50 18.27
CA ASP A 232 12.42 -6.59 19.33
C ASP A 232 11.30 -5.68 19.85
N GLU A 233 10.11 -5.66 19.22
CA GLU A 233 8.99 -4.75 19.53
C GLU A 233 8.67 -4.71 21.03
N LYS A 234 8.59 -5.87 21.66
CA LYS A 234 8.26 -6.00 23.09
C LYS A 234 9.49 -5.99 23.99
N GLN A 235 10.60 -6.52 23.50
CA GLN A 235 11.83 -6.70 24.28
C GLN A 235 13.05 -6.60 23.34
N PRO A 236 13.81 -5.50 23.40
CA PRO A 236 15.00 -5.32 22.57
C PRO A 236 16.04 -6.42 22.77
N GLY A 237 16.67 -6.87 21.67
CA GLY A 237 17.66 -7.95 21.66
C GLY A 237 17.09 -9.35 21.45
N THR A 238 15.76 -9.49 21.36
CA THR A 238 15.11 -10.79 21.14
C THR A 238 15.45 -11.38 19.77
N ALA A 239 15.57 -10.54 18.74
CA ALA A 239 15.99 -10.96 17.40
C ALA A 239 17.39 -11.59 17.41
N GLU A 240 18.33 -10.93 18.12
CA GLU A 240 19.71 -11.41 18.26
C GLU A 240 19.76 -12.72 19.05
N PHE A 241 19.02 -12.82 20.14
CA PHE A 241 18.93 -14.03 20.93
C PHE A 241 18.37 -15.21 20.12
N LEU A 242 17.30 -14.98 19.33
CA LEU A 242 16.74 -16.00 18.45
C LEU A 242 17.76 -16.48 17.42
N ARG A 243 18.51 -15.55 16.80
CA ARG A 243 19.61 -15.90 15.87
C ARG A 243 20.61 -16.82 16.54
N ASP A 244 21.08 -16.47 17.73
CA ASP A 244 22.10 -17.24 18.42
C ASP A 244 21.58 -18.62 18.84
N ALA A 245 20.32 -18.71 19.27
CA ALA A 245 19.68 -19.98 19.57
C ALA A 245 19.58 -20.90 18.33
N ILE A 246 19.19 -20.34 17.18
CA ILE A 246 19.13 -21.07 15.90
C ILE A 246 20.51 -21.50 15.42
N HIS A 247 21.52 -20.63 15.53
CA HIS A 247 22.91 -20.96 15.21
C HIS A 247 23.42 -22.15 16.03
N VAL A 248 23.16 -22.17 17.34
CA VAL A 248 23.47 -23.33 18.19
C VAL A 248 22.70 -24.57 17.74
N TYR A 249 21.38 -24.46 17.52
CA TYR A 249 20.50 -25.56 17.12
C TYR A 249 20.91 -26.20 15.79
N THR A 250 21.30 -25.37 14.83
CA THR A 250 21.75 -25.79 13.49
C THR A 250 23.21 -26.24 13.46
N GLY A 251 23.98 -25.97 14.51
CA GLY A 251 25.43 -26.24 14.55
C GLY A 251 26.26 -25.23 13.76
N PHE A 252 25.67 -24.14 13.30
CA PHE A 252 26.35 -23.02 12.66
C PHE A 252 26.91 -22.10 13.75
N LYS A 253 28.10 -22.42 14.28
CA LYS A 253 28.83 -21.49 15.16
C LYS A 253 29.53 -20.43 14.32
N LYS A 254 29.45 -19.17 14.75
CA LYS A 254 30.40 -18.12 14.35
C LYS A 254 31.81 -18.51 14.76
#